data_AF-A0A0L8G8N9-F1
#
_entry.id   AF-A0A0L8G8N9-F1
#
_cell.length_a   1.000
_cell.length_b   1.000
_cell.length_c   1.000
_cell.angle_alpha   90.00
_cell.angle_beta   90.00
_cell.angle_gamma   90.00
#
_symmetry.space_group_name_H-M   'P 1'
#
loop_
_entity.id
_entity.type
_entity.pdbx_description
1 polymer ?
#
loop_
_entity_poly.entity_id
_entity_poly.type
_entity_poly.pdbx_seq_one_letter_code
_entity_poly.pdbx_strand_id
1 'polypeptide(L)'
;FLGFLFICGIIFWVTTSLILVFKTEKPETDSMNLGIVATYKVLIKVIQLPAVFSLSLIFLTSKIGFAACDTLTGLKLIEAGIPKELLALFAIPLIPIQIILPLVISRYTNGPRPMDIYLKAFPCRLLMSIPYAGLVYMASHVQTEPGVFPVYFYWITIIFYALHQVTLYCMFVSGMAMSAKVSDPAIGGSYMTLLNTVNNLGGNWPATISLWLVDSLTVKTCSSDNSSCSDAVNAEICTENGGTCLTVIDGYYIEIVFCLVIGLLWYFNRRSTINRLQNLKADHWKVPRQ
;
A
#
# COMPACT_ATOMS: atom_id res chain seq x y z
N PHE A 1 15.57 13.81 18.58
CA PHE A 1 14.18 14.12 18.19
C PHE A 1 13.90 15.64 18.17
N LEU A 2 14.11 16.40 19.28
CA LEU A 2 13.87 17.85 19.30
C LEU A 2 14.62 18.66 18.22
N GLY A 3 15.91 18.35 17.98
CA GLY A 3 16.70 19.06 16.96
C GLY A 3 16.17 18.88 15.53
N PHE A 4 15.64 17.70 15.20
CA PHE A 4 15.02 17.44 13.90
C PHE A 4 13.75 18.28 13.71
N LEU A 5 12.86 18.29 14.71
CA LEU A 5 11.63 19.08 14.65
C LEU A 5 11.90 20.58 14.56
N PHE A 6 12.93 21.07 15.26
CA PHE A 6 13.32 22.47 15.18
C PHE A 6 13.83 22.86 13.79
N ILE A 7 14.69 22.03 13.18
CA ILE A 7 15.19 22.24 11.82
C ILE A 7 14.03 22.20 10.80
N CYS A 8 13.16 21.20 10.88
CA CYS A 8 11.97 21.10 10.03
C CYS A 8 11.06 22.32 10.19
N GLY A 9 10.88 22.81 11.42
CA GLY A 9 10.09 24.01 11.70
C GLY A 9 10.66 25.26 11.01
N ILE A 10 11.97 25.47 11.09
CA ILE A 10 12.64 26.59 10.39
C ILE A 10 12.45 26.46 8.87
N ILE A 11 12.69 25.28 8.30
CA ILE A 11 12.51 25.05 6.85
C ILE A 11 11.07 25.34 6.44
N PHE A 12 10.08 24.88 7.21
CA PHE A 12 8.67 25.09 6.92
C PHE A 12 8.30 26.58 6.96
N TRP A 13 8.81 27.31 7.96
CA TRP A 13 8.56 28.74 8.10
C TRP A 13 9.16 29.53 6.93
N VAL A 14 10.43 29.28 6.63
CA VAL A 14 11.13 29.94 5.51
C VAL A 14 10.44 29.65 4.19
N THR A 15 10.15 28.38 3.88
CA THR A 15 9.50 28.00 2.61
C THR A 15 8.10 28.60 2.48
N THR A 16 7.30 28.60 3.55
CA THR A 16 5.95 29.18 3.53
C THR A 16 5.99 30.70 3.35
N SER A 17 6.89 31.39 4.06
CA SER A 17 7.07 32.84 3.89
C SER A 17 7.55 33.21 2.48
N LEU A 18 8.47 32.43 1.90
CA LEU A 18 8.91 32.62 0.52
C LEU A 18 7.75 32.43 -0.47
N ILE A 19 6.93 31.37 -0.31
CA ILE A 19 5.76 31.16 -1.17
C ILE A 19 4.77 32.33 -1.02
N LEU A 20 4.49 32.78 0.21
CA LEU A 20 3.58 33.89 0.46
C LEU A 20 4.02 35.19 -0.24
N VAL A 21 5.32 35.49 -0.22
CA VAL A 21 5.87 36.73 -0.80
C VAL A 21 6.02 36.63 -2.31
N PHE A 22 6.50 35.50 -2.83
CA PHE A 22 6.91 35.38 -4.24
C PHE A 22 5.85 34.75 -5.15
N LYS A 23 4.88 33.99 -4.61
CA LYS A 23 3.86 33.32 -5.42
C LYS A 23 2.61 34.17 -5.52
N THR A 24 2.44 34.84 -6.65
CA THR A 24 1.17 35.50 -6.99
C THR A 24 0.18 34.47 -7.55
N GLU A 25 -1.03 34.43 -7.00
CA GLU A 25 -2.12 33.62 -7.51
C GLU A 25 -2.67 34.24 -8.81
N LYS A 26 -2.95 33.40 -9.81
CA LYS A 26 -3.62 33.84 -11.03
C LYS A 26 -5.13 33.76 -10.79
N PRO A 27 -5.93 34.74 -11.25
CA PRO A 27 -7.38 34.65 -11.16
C PRO A 27 -7.85 33.39 -11.90
N GLU A 28 -8.50 32.47 -11.19
CA GLU A 28 -9.06 31.25 -11.78
C GLU A 28 -10.22 31.62 -12.71
N THR A 29 -10.07 31.32 -13.99
CA THR A 29 -11.08 31.63 -15.02
C THR A 29 -12.07 30.47 -15.24
N ASP A 30 -11.72 29.27 -14.75
CA ASP A 30 -12.41 28.00 -15.05
C ASP A 30 -12.99 27.28 -13.81
N SER A 31 -12.77 27.80 -12.59
CA SER A 31 -13.36 27.21 -11.38
C SER A 31 -14.79 27.70 -11.20
N MET A 32 -15.72 26.78 -10.97
CA MET A 32 -17.07 27.16 -10.57
C MET A 32 -16.98 27.65 -9.12
N ASN A 33 -17.36 28.90 -8.86
CA ASN A 33 -17.58 29.43 -7.50
C ASN A 33 -18.81 28.75 -6.86
N LEU A 34 -18.67 27.47 -6.53
CA LEU A 34 -19.70 26.65 -5.90
C LEU A 34 -19.63 26.84 -4.38
N GLY A 35 -20.79 27.09 -3.76
CA GLY A 35 -20.91 26.96 -2.31
C GLY A 35 -20.66 25.51 -1.86
N ILE A 36 -20.24 25.31 -0.60
CA ILE A 36 -19.85 24.01 -0.04
C ILE A 36 -20.88 22.91 -0.33
N VAL A 37 -22.16 23.18 -0.06
CA VAL A 37 -23.26 22.22 -0.29
C VAL A 37 -23.40 21.87 -1.78
N ALA A 38 -23.21 22.83 -2.67
CA ALA A 38 -23.26 22.60 -4.10
C ALA A 38 -22.09 21.71 -4.55
N THR A 39 -20.88 21.95 -4.03
CA THR A 39 -19.71 21.10 -4.27
C THR A 39 -19.95 19.65 -3.86
N TYR A 40 -20.51 19.41 -2.68
CA TYR A 40 -20.87 18.05 -2.25
C TYR A 40 -21.90 17.39 -3.16
N LYS A 41 -22.93 18.13 -3.60
CA LYS A 41 -23.92 17.61 -4.57
C LYS A 41 -23.26 17.22 -5.90
N VAL A 42 -22.29 18.00 -6.37
CA VAL A 42 -21.54 17.67 -7.59
C VAL A 42 -20.66 16.45 -7.37
N LEU A 43 -19.95 16.33 -6.24
CA LEU A 43 -19.14 15.15 -5.93
C LEU A 43 -19.97 13.86 -5.88
N ILE A 44 -21.19 13.90 -5.34
CA ILE A 44 -22.10 12.76 -5.36
C ILE A 44 -22.43 12.36 -6.81
N LYS A 45 -22.73 13.34 -7.69
CA LYS A 45 -22.94 13.07 -9.13
C LYS A 45 -21.68 12.50 -9.81
N VAL A 46 -20.50 12.97 -9.43
CA VAL A 46 -19.22 12.47 -9.96
C VAL A 46 -19.01 10.99 -9.61
N ILE A 47 -19.27 10.58 -8.36
CA ILE A 47 -19.16 9.16 -7.96
C ILE A 47 -20.14 8.28 -8.74
N GLN A 48 -21.31 8.82 -9.08
CA GLN A 48 -22.34 8.11 -9.84
C GLN A 48 -21.99 7.94 -11.33
N LEU A 49 -20.98 8.63 -11.86
CA LEU A 49 -20.53 8.42 -13.23
C LEU A 49 -19.97 7.00 -13.39
N PRO A 50 -20.40 6.21 -14.39
CA PRO A 50 -19.99 4.81 -14.54
C PRO A 50 -18.46 4.61 -14.63
N ALA A 51 -17.75 5.54 -15.27
CA ALA A 51 -16.30 5.50 -15.39
C ALA A 51 -15.61 5.70 -14.04
N VAL A 52 -16.12 6.64 -13.23
CA VAL A 52 -15.60 6.99 -11.91
C VAL A 52 -15.90 5.89 -10.91
N PHE A 53 -17.13 5.38 -10.90
CA PHE A 53 -17.50 4.24 -10.08
C PHE A 53 -16.62 3.01 -10.39
N SER A 54 -16.38 2.72 -11.67
CA SER A 54 -15.52 1.61 -12.09
C SER A 54 -14.07 1.81 -11.64
N LEU A 55 -13.53 3.03 -11.75
CA LEU A 55 -12.17 3.35 -11.28
C LEU A 55 -12.07 3.26 -9.76
N SER A 56 -13.06 3.79 -9.04
CA SER A 56 -13.16 3.69 -7.59
C SER A 56 -13.20 2.25 -7.11
N LEU A 57 -13.97 1.37 -7.78
CA LEU A 57 -14.00 -0.06 -7.48
C LEU A 57 -12.63 -0.72 -7.71
N ILE A 58 -11.92 -0.34 -8.77
CA ILE A 58 -10.55 -0.81 -9.03
C ILE A 58 -9.63 -0.38 -7.88
N PHE A 59 -9.64 0.89 -7.50
CA PHE A 59 -8.82 1.40 -6.40
C PHE A 59 -9.15 0.73 -5.06
N LEU A 60 -10.44 0.49 -4.79
CA LEU A 60 -10.89 -0.15 -3.56
C LEU A 60 -10.47 -1.62 -3.46
N THR A 61 -10.39 -2.35 -4.58
CA THR A 61 -10.19 -3.82 -4.58
C THR A 61 -8.79 -4.26 -5.05
N SER A 62 -8.03 -3.40 -5.73
CA SER A 62 -6.73 -3.75 -6.30
C SER A 62 -5.68 -4.22 -5.30
N LYS A 63 -5.77 -3.77 -4.04
CA LYS A 63 -4.74 -4.02 -3.03
C LYS A 63 -4.98 -5.25 -2.18
N ILE A 64 -6.09 -5.97 -2.39
CA ILE A 64 -6.40 -7.21 -1.66
C ILE A 64 -5.26 -8.22 -1.82
N GLY A 65 -4.72 -8.36 -3.03
CA GLY A 65 -3.64 -9.33 -3.29
C GLY A 65 -2.29 -9.01 -2.62
N PHE A 66 -2.13 -7.81 -2.06
CA PHE A 66 -0.90 -7.42 -1.37
C PHE A 66 -1.08 -7.35 0.16
N ALA A 67 -2.30 -7.55 0.67
CA ALA A 67 -2.66 -7.29 2.07
C ALA A 67 -1.74 -8.02 3.07
N ALA A 68 -1.57 -9.33 2.90
CA ALA A 68 -0.71 -10.15 3.76
C ALA A 68 0.76 -9.76 3.64
N CYS A 69 1.26 -9.58 2.41
CA CYS A 69 2.65 -9.22 2.17
C CYS A 69 3.02 -7.87 2.78
N ASP A 70 2.19 -6.85 2.56
CA ASP A 70 2.48 -5.47 2.98
C ASP A 70 2.28 -5.28 4.50
N THR A 71 1.31 -5.99 5.10
CA THR A 71 0.93 -5.78 6.50
C THR A 71 1.60 -6.77 7.45
N LEU A 72 1.56 -8.06 7.13
CA LEU A 72 1.99 -9.12 8.05
C LEU A 72 3.50 -9.36 8.02
N THR A 73 4.17 -9.15 6.88
CA THR A 73 5.61 -9.46 6.80
C THR A 73 6.43 -8.65 7.79
N GLY A 74 6.14 -7.36 7.96
CA GLY A 74 6.84 -6.53 8.95
C GLY A 74 6.65 -7.05 10.37
N LEU A 75 5.43 -7.47 10.71
CA LEU A 75 5.11 -8.07 12.01
C LEU A 75 5.83 -9.41 12.21
N LYS A 76 5.76 -10.29 11.21
CA LYS A 76 6.38 -11.62 11.25
C LYS A 76 7.90 -11.57 11.31
N LEU A 77 8.51 -10.55 10.71
CA LEU A 77 9.95 -10.30 10.85
C LEU A 77 10.34 -9.89 12.27
N ILE A 78 9.50 -9.10 12.94
CA ILE A 78 9.71 -8.75 14.35
C ILE A 78 9.54 -10.00 15.23
N GLU A 79 8.51 -10.82 14.97
CA GLU A 79 8.29 -12.09 15.68
C GLU A 79 9.44 -13.08 15.46
N ALA A 80 10.06 -13.08 14.27
CA ALA A 80 11.25 -13.86 13.96
C ALA A 80 12.54 -13.30 14.59
N GLY A 81 12.45 -12.25 15.41
CA GLY A 81 13.57 -11.73 16.20
C GLY A 81 14.28 -10.52 15.60
N ILE A 82 13.82 -9.95 14.47
CA ILE A 82 14.41 -8.71 13.93
C ILE A 82 14.03 -7.50 14.79
N PRO A 83 15.01 -6.75 15.34
CA PRO A 83 14.72 -5.54 16.10
C PRO A 83 13.95 -4.51 15.26
N LYS A 84 12.99 -3.82 15.88
CA LYS A 84 12.15 -2.81 15.20
C LYS A 84 13.00 -1.66 14.65
N GLU A 85 14.09 -1.33 15.34
CA GLU A 85 15.05 -0.30 14.96
C GLU A 85 15.76 -0.67 13.65
N LEU A 86 16.06 -1.96 13.47
CA LEU A 86 16.73 -2.47 12.27
C LEU A 86 15.80 -2.45 11.05
N LEU A 87 14.53 -2.82 11.22
CA LEU A 87 13.52 -2.66 10.16
C LEU A 87 13.35 -1.19 9.75
N ALA A 88 13.37 -0.27 10.72
CA ALA A 88 13.35 1.16 10.44
C ALA A 88 14.63 1.62 9.70
N LEU A 89 15.78 1.04 10.03
CA LEU A 89 17.05 1.31 9.34
C LEU A 89 17.00 0.90 7.86
N PHE A 90 16.31 -0.20 7.52
CA PHE A 90 16.12 -0.61 6.11
C PHE A 90 15.35 0.43 5.28
N ALA A 91 14.53 1.29 5.89
CA ALA A 91 13.85 2.35 5.16
C ALA A 91 14.81 3.45 4.67
N ILE A 92 15.93 3.69 5.37
CA ILE A 92 16.84 4.80 5.07
C ILE A 92 17.47 4.67 3.68
N PRO A 93 18.08 3.53 3.28
CA PRO A 93 18.60 3.34 1.92
C PRO A 93 17.54 3.42 0.82
N LEU A 94 16.25 3.28 1.17
CA LEU A 94 15.15 3.32 0.21
C LEU A 94 14.69 4.75 -0.09
N ILE A 95 14.94 5.71 0.80
CA ILE A 95 14.52 7.11 0.62
C ILE A 95 14.98 7.70 -0.73
N PRO A 96 16.25 7.53 -1.18
CA PRO A 96 16.68 8.02 -2.50
C PRO A 96 15.85 7.42 -3.64
N ILE A 97 15.51 6.13 -3.55
CA ILE A 97 14.64 5.46 -4.53
C ILE A 97 13.26 6.13 -4.53
N GLN A 98 12.68 6.39 -3.35
CA GLN A 98 11.36 7.03 -3.24
C GLN A 98 11.31 8.44 -3.83
N ILE A 99 12.43 9.18 -3.80
CA ILE A 99 12.54 10.54 -4.35
C ILE A 99 12.79 10.51 -5.87
N ILE A 100 13.74 9.67 -6.32
CA ILE A 100 14.18 9.64 -7.72
C ILE A 100 13.14 8.96 -8.61
N LEU A 101 12.52 7.88 -8.11
CA LEU A 101 11.67 7.02 -8.93
C LEU A 101 10.41 7.75 -9.46
N PRO A 102 9.66 8.56 -8.69
CA PRO A 102 8.57 9.36 -9.24
C PRO A 102 9.02 10.32 -10.34
N LEU A 103 10.21 10.91 -10.23
CA LEU A 103 10.75 11.80 -11.26
C LEU A 103 11.02 11.05 -12.57
N VAL A 104 11.60 9.85 -12.49
CA VAL A 104 11.86 9.01 -13.67
C VAL A 104 10.56 8.50 -14.28
N ILE A 105 9.65 8.00 -13.46
CA ILE A 105 8.37 7.41 -13.91
C ILE A 105 7.42 8.48 -14.46
N SER A 106 7.50 9.73 -13.97
CA SER A 106 6.62 10.82 -14.39
C SER A 106 6.55 10.97 -15.92
N ARG A 107 7.69 10.83 -16.61
CA ARG A 107 7.76 10.92 -18.07
C ARG A 107 6.93 9.85 -18.78
N TYR A 108 6.82 8.67 -18.18
CA TYR A 108 6.06 7.55 -18.71
C TYR A 108 4.58 7.59 -18.27
N THR A 109 4.26 8.20 -17.13
CA THR A 109 2.88 8.37 -16.65
C THR A 109 2.17 9.60 -17.22
N ASN A 110 2.92 10.59 -17.72
CA ASN A 110 2.34 11.79 -18.35
C ASN A 110 1.72 11.53 -19.73
N GLY A 111 1.89 10.32 -20.29
CA GLY A 111 1.32 9.92 -21.57
C GLY A 111 -0.19 9.69 -21.53
N PRO A 112 -0.81 9.34 -22.67
CA PRO A 112 -2.25 9.08 -22.75
C PRO A 112 -2.68 7.84 -21.94
N ARG A 113 -1.75 6.95 -21.56
CA ARG A 113 -2.04 5.65 -20.93
C ARG A 113 -1.26 5.44 -19.63
N PRO A 114 -1.56 6.22 -18.56
CA PRO A 114 -0.83 6.13 -17.29
C PRO A 114 -0.95 4.75 -16.61
N MET A 115 -2.06 4.04 -16.84
CA MET A 115 -2.32 2.75 -16.20
C MET A 115 -1.58 1.58 -16.85
N ASP A 116 -0.89 1.76 -17.98
CA ASP A 116 -0.06 0.70 -18.57
C ASP A 116 1.11 0.32 -17.65
N ILE A 117 1.71 1.29 -16.96
CA ILE A 117 2.76 1.04 -15.96
C ILE A 117 2.17 0.33 -14.75
N TYR A 118 0.98 0.74 -14.32
CA TYR A 118 0.24 0.06 -13.25
C TYR A 118 0.04 -1.43 -13.57
N LEU A 119 -0.44 -1.74 -14.79
CA LEU A 119 -0.69 -3.12 -15.22
C LEU A 119 0.58 -3.97 -15.38
N LYS A 120 1.73 -3.35 -15.70
CA LYS A 120 3.02 -4.03 -15.77
C LYS A 120 3.63 -4.26 -14.38
N ALA A 121 3.49 -3.29 -13.48
CA ALA A 121 4.02 -3.38 -12.13
C ALA A 121 3.21 -4.31 -11.22
N PHE A 122 1.90 -4.43 -11.45
CA PHE A 122 1.00 -5.27 -10.65
C PHE A 122 1.46 -6.74 -10.50
N PRO A 123 1.68 -7.52 -11.58
CA PRO A 123 2.11 -8.90 -11.44
C PRO A 123 3.49 -9.01 -10.80
N CYS A 124 4.42 -8.10 -11.13
CA CYS A 124 5.74 -8.07 -10.49
C CYS A 124 5.62 -7.87 -8.97
N ARG A 125 4.80 -6.91 -8.52
CA ARG A 125 4.52 -6.67 -7.10
C ARG A 125 3.88 -7.89 -6.43
N LEU A 126 2.96 -8.55 -7.12
CA LEU A 126 2.25 -9.70 -6.56
C LEU A 126 3.20 -10.88 -6.34
N LEU A 127 4.07 -11.14 -7.32
CA LEU A 127 5.07 -12.18 -7.23
C LEU A 127 6.13 -11.91 -6.15
N MET A 128 6.33 -10.64 -5.76
CA MET A 128 7.22 -10.30 -4.64
C MET A 128 6.72 -10.81 -3.28
N SER A 129 5.47 -11.25 -3.16
CA SER A 129 5.01 -11.91 -1.93
C SER A 129 5.74 -13.22 -1.64
N ILE A 130 6.20 -13.94 -2.68
CA ILE A 130 6.94 -15.21 -2.55
C ILE A 130 8.32 -15.01 -1.90
N PRO A 131 9.21 -14.14 -2.41
CA PRO A 131 10.51 -13.89 -1.78
C PRO A 131 10.36 -13.28 -0.38
N TYR A 132 9.31 -12.50 -0.11
CA TYR A 132 9.01 -12.00 1.23
C TYR A 132 8.64 -13.10 2.22
N ALA A 133 7.81 -14.06 1.80
CA ALA A 133 7.52 -15.24 2.61
C ALA A 133 8.79 -16.08 2.86
N GLY A 134 9.63 -16.24 1.84
CA GLY A 134 10.94 -16.88 1.99
C GLY A 134 11.87 -16.13 2.95
N LEU A 135 11.82 -14.80 2.96
CA LEU A 135 12.61 -13.97 3.86
C LEU A 135 12.19 -14.13 5.32
N VAL A 136 10.88 -14.19 5.59
CA VAL A 136 10.35 -14.52 6.93
C VAL A 136 10.81 -15.91 7.38
N TYR A 137 10.70 -16.91 6.51
CA TYR A 137 11.19 -18.26 6.80
C TYR A 137 12.69 -18.27 7.11
N MET A 138 13.49 -17.57 6.29
CA MET A 138 14.93 -17.45 6.51
C MET A 138 15.22 -16.78 7.85
N ALA A 139 14.53 -15.69 8.19
CA ALA A 139 14.73 -14.97 9.45
C ALA A 139 14.61 -15.91 10.66
N SER A 140 13.60 -16.79 10.69
CA SER A 140 13.42 -17.75 11.79
C SER A 140 14.52 -18.83 11.90
N HIS A 141 15.29 -19.09 10.84
CA HIS A 141 16.27 -20.18 10.80
C HIS A 141 17.73 -19.74 10.82
N VAL A 142 18.03 -18.55 10.30
CA VAL A 142 19.41 -18.08 10.10
C VAL A 142 19.93 -17.25 11.27
N GLN A 143 19.12 -17.04 12.29
CA GLN A 143 19.46 -16.26 13.45
C GLN A 143 20.61 -16.92 14.23
N THR A 144 21.73 -16.20 14.38
CA THR A 144 22.93 -16.71 15.08
C THR A 144 22.82 -16.49 16.58
N GLU A 145 22.37 -15.30 16.98
CA GLU A 145 22.12 -14.91 18.37
C GLU A 145 20.77 -14.15 18.45
N PRO A 146 20.16 -14.01 19.63
CA PRO A 146 18.97 -13.17 19.83
C PRO A 146 19.14 -11.78 19.18
N GLY A 147 18.39 -11.47 18.11
CA GLY A 147 18.47 -10.22 17.36
C GLY A 147 19.62 -10.07 16.36
N VAL A 148 20.51 -11.05 16.21
CA VAL A 148 21.69 -10.96 15.33
C VAL A 148 21.57 -11.92 14.15
N PHE A 149 21.61 -11.35 12.95
CA PHE A 149 21.54 -12.07 11.68
C PHE A 149 22.88 -12.04 10.95
N PRO A 150 23.15 -13.02 10.07
CA PRO A 150 24.31 -13.00 9.18
C PRO A 150 24.29 -11.83 8.17
N VAL A 151 25.47 -11.37 7.75
CA VAL A 151 25.61 -10.23 6.82
C VAL A 151 24.82 -10.41 5.51
N TYR A 152 24.78 -11.63 4.97
CA TYR A 152 24.07 -11.92 3.72
C TYR A 152 22.56 -11.68 3.84
N PHE A 153 21.97 -11.90 5.02
CA PHE A 153 20.54 -11.74 5.24
C PHE A 153 20.12 -10.26 5.10
N TYR A 154 20.92 -9.33 5.61
CA TYR A 154 20.66 -7.89 5.44
C TYR A 154 20.72 -7.46 3.98
N TRP A 155 21.71 -7.92 3.22
CA TRP A 155 21.83 -7.58 1.80
C TRP A 155 20.64 -8.10 0.98
N ILE A 156 20.24 -9.36 1.20
CA ILE A 156 19.06 -9.94 0.55
C ILE A 156 17.80 -9.14 0.91
N THR A 157 17.65 -8.79 2.19
CA THR A 157 16.51 -8.00 2.67
C THR A 157 16.45 -6.63 2.01
N ILE A 158 17.56 -5.88 1.98
CA ILE A 158 17.62 -4.57 1.34
C ILE A 158 17.27 -4.67 -0.15
N ILE A 159 17.76 -5.68 -0.87
CA ILE A 159 17.49 -5.87 -2.29
C ILE A 159 15.99 -6.15 -2.52
N PHE A 160 15.39 -7.06 -1.75
CA PHE A 160 13.97 -7.38 -1.89
C PHE A 160 13.08 -6.19 -1.53
N TYR A 161 13.44 -5.44 -0.49
CA TYR A 161 12.77 -4.18 -0.15
C TYR A 161 12.89 -3.14 -1.26
N ALA A 162 14.09 -2.94 -1.83
CA ALA A 162 14.29 -1.98 -2.92
C ALA A 162 13.43 -2.34 -4.15
N LEU A 163 13.45 -3.61 -4.56
CA LEU A 163 12.67 -4.07 -5.70
C LEU A 163 11.15 -3.99 -5.44
N HIS A 164 10.70 -4.35 -4.24
CA HIS A 164 9.29 -4.19 -3.84
C HIS A 164 8.87 -2.72 -3.89
N GLN A 165 9.67 -1.81 -3.31
CA GLN A 165 9.42 -0.36 -3.36
C GLN A 165 9.27 0.14 -4.79
N VAL A 166 10.12 -0.29 -5.72
CA VAL A 166 9.99 0.12 -7.13
C VAL A 166 8.61 -0.23 -7.68
N THR A 167 8.14 -1.47 -7.50
CA THR A 167 6.82 -1.89 -7.99
C THR A 167 5.67 -1.17 -7.31
N LEU A 168 5.78 -0.93 -5.99
CA LEU A 168 4.78 -0.20 -5.20
C LEU A 168 4.63 1.24 -5.69
N TYR A 169 5.74 1.94 -5.88
CA TYR A 169 5.75 3.33 -6.34
C TYR A 169 5.33 3.47 -7.80
N CYS A 170 5.70 2.53 -8.67
CA CYS A 170 5.17 2.47 -10.05
C CYS A 170 3.64 2.48 -10.05
N MET A 171 3.00 1.65 -9.22
CA MET A 171 1.54 1.59 -9.10
C MET A 171 0.98 2.87 -8.48
N PHE A 172 1.61 3.39 -7.43
CA PHE A 172 1.17 4.61 -6.75
C PHE A 172 1.16 5.82 -7.70
N VAL A 173 2.28 6.10 -8.38
CA VAL A 173 2.41 7.23 -9.30
C VAL A 173 1.46 7.09 -10.49
N SER A 174 1.28 5.87 -11.02
CA SER A 174 0.33 5.63 -12.12
C SER A 174 -1.12 5.89 -11.72
N GLY A 175 -1.52 5.48 -10.51
CA GLY A 175 -2.85 5.75 -9.97
C GLY A 175 -3.08 7.25 -9.77
N MET A 176 -2.10 7.96 -9.21
CA MET A 176 -2.13 9.41 -9.03
C MET A 176 -2.23 10.15 -10.38
N ALA A 177 -1.47 9.72 -11.38
CA ALA A 177 -1.52 10.29 -12.73
C ALA A 177 -2.88 10.06 -13.39
N MET A 178 -3.48 8.86 -13.21
CA MET A 178 -4.83 8.59 -13.68
C MET A 178 -5.86 9.50 -12.99
N SER A 179 -5.81 9.62 -11.67
CA SER A 179 -6.69 10.52 -10.90
C SER A 179 -6.56 11.97 -11.35
N ALA A 180 -5.34 12.46 -11.57
CA ALA A 180 -5.10 13.82 -12.06
C ALA A 180 -5.65 14.02 -13.49
N LYS A 181 -5.46 13.03 -14.37
CA LYS A 181 -5.93 13.09 -15.77
C LYS A 181 -7.45 13.11 -15.89
N VAL A 182 -8.16 12.34 -15.07
CA VAL A 182 -9.64 12.21 -15.18
C VAL A 182 -10.41 13.28 -14.40
N SER A 183 -9.75 14.00 -13.49
CA SER A 183 -10.42 15.00 -12.68
C SER A 183 -10.82 16.21 -13.52
N ASP A 184 -12.10 16.58 -13.47
CA ASP A 184 -12.63 17.78 -14.13
C ASP A 184 -11.93 19.04 -13.60
N PRO A 185 -11.30 19.87 -14.46
CA PRO A 185 -10.61 21.09 -14.03
C PRO A 185 -11.44 22.03 -13.15
N ALA A 186 -12.77 22.09 -13.35
CA ALA A 186 -13.64 22.97 -12.58
C ALA A 186 -13.77 22.58 -11.10
N ILE A 187 -13.54 21.30 -10.76
CA ILE A 187 -13.59 20.74 -9.39
C ILE A 187 -12.39 19.83 -9.12
N GLY A 188 -11.26 20.09 -9.80
CA GLY A 188 -10.17 19.14 -9.93
C GLY A 188 -9.55 18.75 -8.60
N GLY A 189 -9.39 19.70 -7.69
CA GLY A 189 -8.84 19.45 -6.34
C GLY A 189 -9.72 18.52 -5.51
N SER A 190 -11.03 18.80 -5.43
CA SER A 190 -11.98 18.00 -4.66
C SER A 190 -12.16 16.60 -5.26
N TYR A 191 -12.21 16.50 -6.59
CA TYR A 191 -12.37 15.23 -7.28
C TYR A 191 -11.09 14.36 -7.17
N MET A 192 -9.91 14.95 -7.36
CA MET A 192 -8.64 14.23 -7.18
C MET A 192 -8.49 13.73 -5.73
N THR A 193 -8.87 14.55 -4.75
CA THR A 193 -8.85 14.17 -3.33
C THR A 193 -9.79 12.99 -3.07
N LEU A 194 -11.01 13.00 -3.61
CA LEU A 194 -11.96 11.91 -3.47
C LEU A 194 -11.39 10.58 -3.99
N LEU A 195 -10.80 10.57 -5.18
CA LEU A 195 -10.21 9.36 -5.76
C LEU A 195 -9.03 8.84 -4.92
N ASN A 196 -8.21 9.75 -4.39
CA ASN A 196 -7.10 9.38 -3.50
C ASN A 196 -7.60 8.80 -2.18
N THR A 197 -8.68 9.34 -1.62
CA THR A 197 -9.35 8.79 -0.44
C THR A 197 -9.82 7.36 -0.70
N VAL A 198 -10.48 7.10 -1.82
CA VAL A 198 -10.91 5.74 -2.20
C VAL A 198 -9.70 4.80 -2.35
N ASN A 199 -8.61 5.25 -2.99
CA ASN A 199 -7.40 4.46 -3.15
C ASN A 199 -6.69 4.15 -1.82
N ASN A 200 -6.69 5.09 -0.87
CA ASN A 200 -6.16 4.86 0.47
C ASN A 200 -7.02 3.88 1.26
N LEU A 201 -8.36 4.05 1.20
CA LEU A 201 -9.29 3.13 1.83
C LEU A 201 -9.10 1.70 1.29
N GLY A 202 -8.90 1.56 -0.03
CA GLY A 202 -8.62 0.27 -0.68
C GLY A 202 -7.38 -0.46 -0.18
N GLY A 203 -6.44 0.23 0.48
CA GLY A 203 -5.29 -0.41 1.14
C GLY A 203 -5.54 -0.74 2.60
N ASN A 204 -6.33 0.09 3.30
CA ASN A 204 -6.56 -0.07 4.73
C ASN A 204 -7.50 -1.23 5.05
N TRP A 205 -8.64 -1.37 4.35
CA TRP A 205 -9.61 -2.42 4.68
C TRP A 205 -9.06 -3.84 4.47
N PRO A 206 -8.28 -4.17 3.41
CA PRO A 206 -7.70 -5.50 3.28
C PRO A 206 -6.62 -5.76 4.33
N ALA A 207 -5.83 -4.73 4.69
CA ALA A 207 -4.82 -4.83 5.74
C ALA A 207 -5.46 -5.16 7.10
N THR A 208 -6.57 -4.49 7.46
CA THR A 208 -7.33 -4.79 8.68
C THR A 208 -7.84 -6.22 8.69
N ILE A 209 -8.38 -6.71 7.57
CA ILE A 209 -8.89 -8.09 7.47
C ILE A 209 -7.75 -9.10 7.59
N SER A 210 -6.61 -8.86 6.94
CA SER A 210 -5.43 -9.73 7.01
C SER A 210 -4.89 -9.84 8.44
N LEU A 211 -4.80 -8.72 9.17
CA LEU A 211 -4.40 -8.75 10.59
C LEU A 211 -5.40 -9.50 11.48
N TRP A 212 -6.69 -9.48 11.15
CA TRP A 212 -7.70 -10.20 11.92
C TRP A 212 -7.72 -11.71 11.62
N LEU A 213 -7.44 -12.08 10.36
CA LEU A 213 -7.46 -13.48 9.91
C LEU A 213 -6.22 -14.27 10.36
N VAL A 214 -5.07 -13.62 10.51
CA VAL A 214 -3.80 -14.34 10.71
C VAL A 214 -3.81 -15.21 11.96
N ASP A 215 -4.36 -14.70 13.06
CA ASP A 215 -4.48 -15.46 14.32
C ASP A 215 -5.46 -16.62 14.19
N SER A 216 -6.58 -16.41 13.48
CA SER A 216 -7.59 -17.44 13.24
C SER A 216 -7.08 -18.58 12.34
N LEU A 217 -6.15 -18.27 11.43
CA LEU A 217 -5.54 -19.23 10.52
C LEU A 217 -4.29 -19.92 11.11
N THR A 218 -3.77 -19.40 12.22
CA THR A 218 -2.57 -19.94 12.86
C THR A 218 -2.92 -21.12 13.76
N VAL A 219 -2.25 -22.26 13.53
CA VAL A 219 -2.46 -23.49 14.31
C VAL A 219 -1.28 -23.70 15.25
N LYS A 220 -1.57 -23.76 16.55
CA LYS A 220 -0.58 -23.96 17.62
C LYS A 220 -0.87 -25.27 18.37
N THR A 221 0.18 -26.01 18.70
CA THR A 221 0.10 -27.25 19.49
C THR A 221 0.99 -27.19 20.72
N CYS A 222 0.55 -27.81 21.80
CA CYS A 222 1.29 -27.86 23.05
C CYS A 222 2.43 -28.89 22.99
N SER A 223 3.62 -28.51 23.46
CA SER A 223 4.80 -29.38 23.50
C SER A 223 4.67 -30.59 24.43
N SER A 224 3.82 -30.54 25.46
CA SER A 224 3.66 -31.65 26.41
C SER A 224 2.79 -32.76 25.83
N ASP A 225 1.60 -32.40 25.31
CA ASP A 225 0.53 -33.38 25.07
C ASP A 225 -0.02 -33.33 23.63
N ASN A 226 0.62 -32.58 22.72
CA ASN A 226 0.17 -32.33 21.34
C ASN A 226 -1.28 -31.82 21.22
N SER A 227 -1.87 -31.31 22.31
CA SER A 227 -3.19 -30.70 22.32
C SER A 227 -3.16 -29.36 21.55
N SER A 228 -4.30 -28.96 20.97
CA SER A 228 -4.42 -27.64 20.35
C SER A 228 -4.32 -26.57 21.41
N CYS A 229 -3.46 -25.58 21.20
CA CYS A 229 -3.33 -24.40 22.06
C CYS A 229 -3.51 -23.09 21.28
N SER A 230 -4.39 -23.15 20.28
CA SER A 230 -4.70 -22.00 19.41
C SER A 230 -5.53 -20.94 20.13
N ASP A 231 -6.35 -21.34 21.12
CA ASP A 231 -7.12 -20.43 21.97
C ASP A 231 -6.34 -20.01 23.21
N ALA A 232 -6.61 -18.80 23.73
CA ALA A 232 -5.97 -18.29 24.94
C ALA A 232 -6.11 -19.22 26.15
N VAL A 233 -7.29 -19.84 26.30
CA VAL A 233 -7.58 -20.80 27.40
C VAL A 233 -6.70 -22.05 27.29
N ASN A 234 -6.60 -22.61 26.08
CA ASN A 234 -5.82 -23.82 25.85
C ASN A 234 -4.31 -23.54 25.89
N ALA A 235 -3.89 -22.33 25.54
CA ALA A 235 -2.53 -21.86 25.73
C ALA A 235 -2.17 -21.78 27.22
N GLU A 236 -3.06 -21.26 28.07
CA GLU A 236 -2.86 -21.17 29.52
C GLU A 236 -2.70 -22.56 30.16
N ILE A 237 -3.60 -23.50 29.83
CA ILE A 237 -3.53 -24.90 30.29
C ILE A 237 -2.21 -25.56 29.85
N CYS A 238 -1.74 -25.29 28.62
CA CYS A 238 -0.46 -25.83 28.15
C CYS A 238 0.71 -25.33 28.99
N THR A 239 0.74 -24.03 29.30
CA THR A 239 1.78 -23.44 30.16
C THR A 239 1.70 -23.90 31.62
N GLU A 240 0.51 -24.11 32.17
CA GLU A 240 0.32 -24.67 33.52
C GLU A 240 0.89 -26.10 33.63
N ASN A 241 0.74 -26.89 32.56
CA ASN A 241 1.32 -28.23 32.46
C ASN A 241 2.83 -28.22 32.14
N GLY A 242 3.48 -27.05 32.16
CA GLY A 242 4.92 -26.90 31.89
C GLY A 242 5.30 -27.01 30.42
N GLY A 243 4.33 -26.98 29.50
CA GLY A 243 4.54 -27.00 28.05
C GLY A 243 4.68 -25.60 27.46
N THR A 244 5.24 -25.54 26.24
CA THR A 244 5.24 -24.33 25.40
C THR A 244 4.36 -24.54 24.18
N CYS A 245 3.67 -23.48 23.77
CA CYS A 245 2.88 -23.49 22.55
C CYS A 245 3.77 -23.30 21.33
N LEU A 246 3.88 -24.34 20.52
CA LEU A 246 4.65 -24.34 19.28
C LEU A 246 3.69 -24.08 18.11
N THR A 247 4.04 -23.10 17.28
CA THR A 247 3.32 -22.84 16.03
C THR A 247 3.68 -23.92 15.01
N VAL A 248 2.70 -24.72 14.60
CA VAL A 248 2.89 -25.77 13.58
C VAL A 248 2.64 -25.23 12.19
N ILE A 249 1.57 -24.45 12.04
CA ILE A 249 1.20 -23.79 10.79
C ILE A 249 0.97 -22.32 11.09
N ASP A 250 1.80 -21.46 10.49
CA ASP A 250 1.64 -20.01 10.61
C ASP A 250 0.63 -19.52 9.55
N GLY A 251 -0.43 -18.86 10.01
CA GLY A 251 -1.49 -18.31 9.15
C GLY A 251 -0.96 -17.34 8.11
N TYR A 252 0.21 -16.72 8.35
CA TYR A 252 0.89 -15.86 7.38
C TYR A 252 1.12 -16.53 6.03
N TYR A 253 1.62 -17.77 6.00
CA TYR A 253 1.92 -18.45 4.74
C TYR A 253 0.64 -18.83 3.98
N ILE A 254 -0.41 -19.20 4.72
CA ILE A 254 -1.74 -19.47 4.15
C ILE A 254 -2.29 -18.20 3.50
N GLU A 255 -2.21 -17.07 4.21
CA GLU A 255 -2.69 -15.78 3.71
C GLU A 255 -1.89 -15.27 2.51
N ILE A 256 -0.58 -15.46 2.47
CA ILE A 256 0.24 -15.12 1.30
C ILE A 256 -0.24 -15.87 0.06
N VAL A 257 -0.48 -17.18 0.17
CA VAL A 257 -0.99 -17.99 -0.93
C VAL A 257 -2.39 -17.51 -1.35
N PHE A 258 -3.28 -17.25 -0.40
CA PHE A 258 -4.64 -16.78 -0.67
C PHE A 258 -4.65 -15.40 -1.35
N CYS A 259 -3.87 -14.44 -0.83
CA CYS A 259 -3.71 -13.12 -1.42
C CYS A 259 -3.11 -13.19 -2.83
N LEU A 260 -2.13 -14.07 -3.06
CA LEU A 260 -1.55 -14.28 -4.38
C LEU A 260 -2.58 -14.79 -5.38
N VAL A 261 -3.37 -15.80 -5.01
CA VAL A 261 -4.43 -16.36 -5.88
C VAL A 261 -5.50 -15.31 -6.19
N ILE A 262 -6.01 -14.60 -5.17
CA ILE A 262 -7.00 -13.54 -5.36
C ILE A 262 -6.45 -12.41 -6.22
N GLY A 263 -5.19 -12.00 -5.97
CA GLY A 263 -4.52 -10.95 -6.74
C GLY A 263 -4.39 -11.33 -8.22
N LEU A 264 -4.05 -12.58 -8.53
CA LEU A 264 -3.96 -13.08 -9.90
C LEU A 264 -5.34 -13.06 -10.58
N LEU A 265 -6.37 -13.61 -9.92
CA LEU A 265 -7.74 -13.61 -10.43
C LEU A 265 -8.24 -12.17 -10.67
N TRP A 266 -7.98 -11.27 -9.72
CA TRP A 266 -8.32 -9.85 -9.84
C TRP A 266 -7.63 -9.21 -11.04
N TYR A 267 -6.32 -9.47 -11.23
CA TYR A 267 -5.54 -8.94 -12.34
C TYR A 267 -6.12 -9.34 -13.69
N PHE A 268 -6.37 -10.64 -13.90
CA PHE A 268 -6.91 -11.12 -15.17
C PHE A 268 -8.31 -10.59 -15.46
N ASN A 269 -9.15 -10.45 -14.44
CA ASN A 269 -10.51 -9.94 -14.58
C ASN A 269 -10.59 -8.42 -14.78
N ARG A 270 -9.69 -7.64 -14.17
CA ARG A 270 -9.75 -6.17 -14.20
C ARG A 270 -8.83 -5.52 -15.22
N ARG A 271 -7.81 -6.21 -15.75
CA ARG A 271 -6.89 -5.64 -16.76
C ARG A 271 -7.60 -5.08 -18.01
N SER A 272 -8.65 -5.75 -18.49
CA SER A 272 -9.44 -5.30 -19.65
C SER A 272 -10.24 -4.03 -19.32
N THR A 273 -10.78 -3.97 -18.10
CA THR A 273 -11.53 -2.81 -17.61
C THR A 273 -10.60 -1.60 -17.44
N ILE A 274 -9.41 -1.79 -16.85
CA ILE A 274 -8.40 -0.72 -16.71
C ILE A 274 -8.01 -0.19 -18.10
N ASN A 275 -7.75 -1.09 -19.05
CA ASN A 275 -7.46 -0.71 -20.44
C ASN A 275 -8.59 0.07 -21.12
N ARG A 276 -9.85 -0.33 -20.88
CA ARG A 276 -11.01 0.41 -21.38
C ARG A 276 -11.09 1.81 -20.77
N LEU A 277 -10.95 1.91 -19.44
CA LEU A 277 -11.08 3.17 -18.71
C LEU A 277 -10.04 4.21 -19.13
N GLN A 278 -8.76 3.83 -19.26
CA GLN A 278 -7.72 4.79 -19.64
C GLN A 278 -7.87 5.37 -21.06
N ASN A 279 -8.61 4.68 -21.93
CA ASN A 279 -8.90 5.09 -23.31
C ASN A 279 -10.23 5.86 -23.45
N LEU A 280 -11.01 6.02 -22.37
CA LEU A 280 -12.23 6.83 -22.42
C LEU A 280 -11.92 8.30 -22.67
N LYS A 281 -12.79 8.95 -23.47
CA LYS A 281 -12.74 10.40 -23.71
C LYS A 281 -13.07 11.17 -22.43
N ALA A 282 -12.55 12.40 -22.33
CA ALA A 282 -12.73 13.27 -21.17
C ALA A 282 -14.20 13.47 -20.77
N ASP A 283 -15.13 13.47 -21.73
CA ASP A 283 -16.56 13.70 -21.50
C ASP A 283 -17.20 12.63 -20.60
N HIS A 284 -16.65 11.42 -20.54
CA HIS A 284 -17.17 10.34 -19.69
C HIS A 284 -16.78 10.49 -18.22
N TRP A 285 -15.87 11.43 -17.92
CA TRP A 285 -15.34 11.71 -16.58
C TRP A 285 -15.88 13.02 -16.00
N LYS A 286 -16.69 13.75 -16.78
CA LYS A 286 -17.24 15.06 -16.39
C LYS A 286 -18.73 14.95 -16.18
N VAL A 287 -19.23 15.67 -15.18
CA VAL A 287 -20.68 15.83 -15.01
C VAL A 287 -21.16 16.79 -16.11
N PRO A 288 -22.22 16.45 -16.89
CA PRO A 288 -22.76 17.37 -17.87
C PRO A 288 -23.11 18.71 -17.21
N ARG A 289 -22.57 19.80 -17.75
CA ARG A 289 -22.92 21.15 -17.29
C ARG A 289 -24.38 21.39 -17.65
N GLN A 290 -25.22 21.64 -16.63
CA GLN A 290 -26.60 22.09 -16.79
C GLN A 290 -26.63 23.59 -17.09
#